data_AF-A0A9E5S5T2-F1
#
_entry.id   AF-A0A9E5S5T2-F1
#
_cell.length_a   1.000
_cell.length_b   1.000
_cell.length_c   1.000
_cell.angle_alpha   90.00
_cell.angle_beta   90.00
_cell.angle_gamma   90.00
#
_symmetry.space_group_name_H-M   'P 1'
#
loop_
_entity.id
_entity.type
_entity.pdbx_description
1 polymer ?
#
loop_
_entity_poly.entity_id
_entity_poly.type
_entity_poly.pdbx_seq_one_letter_code
_entity_poly.pdbx_strand_id
1 'polypeptide(L)'
;FLIKPEINGRLYYAKASLKSAMGLIESYWRRQDDNLLTLEITVPFDATAEVRLPHARPATIRGLGDLEARQIGEDVTVCLSAGRYSFAYRATRSFDLKYSLATPLAELLTIPETRTLLAREVPQLLEMAKGEMSHLLPYSLDETERATDPSFVRMMLGDADLNDLEQKLGAIPVKVRDCRLTTE
;
A
#
# COMPACT_ATOMS: atom_id res chain seq x y z
N PHE A 1 -2.85 8.31 24.91
CA PHE A 1 -1.99 8.50 23.72
C PHE A 1 -2.70 7.93 22.49
N LEU A 2 -2.28 8.28 21.26
CA LEU A 2 -2.93 7.85 20.02
C LEU A 2 -2.09 6.79 19.31
N ILE A 3 -2.70 5.67 18.93
CA ILE A 3 -2.13 4.70 17.99
C ILE A 3 -2.97 4.72 16.72
N LYS A 4 -2.35 5.20 15.63
CA LYS A 4 -2.93 5.24 14.29
C LYS A 4 -2.01 4.48 13.33
N PRO A 5 -2.19 3.16 13.15
CA PRO A 5 -1.45 2.39 12.16
C PRO A 5 -1.92 2.78 10.76
N GLU A 6 -0.98 3.18 9.91
CA GLU A 6 -1.24 3.41 8.49
C GLU A 6 -0.72 2.20 7.70
N ILE A 7 -1.63 1.49 7.06
CA ILE A 7 -1.30 0.26 6.33
C ILE A 7 -0.89 0.62 4.92
N ASN A 8 0.34 0.25 4.57
CA ASN A 8 0.85 0.37 3.21
C ASN A 8 0.82 -1.01 2.54
N GLY A 9 0.28 -1.10 1.31
CA GLY A 9 0.20 -2.35 0.55
C GLY A 9 1.54 -3.03 0.27
N ARG A 10 2.67 -2.29 0.37
CA ARG A 10 4.03 -2.82 0.24
C ARG A 10 4.52 -3.57 1.47
N LEU A 11 3.88 -3.38 2.61
CA LEU A 11 4.32 -3.92 3.90
C LEU A 11 3.35 -5.02 4.35
N TYR A 12 3.90 -6.19 4.69
CA TYR A 12 3.13 -7.30 5.25
C TYR A 12 2.93 -7.17 6.76
N TYR A 13 3.86 -6.53 7.46
CA TYR A 13 3.75 -6.27 8.89
C TYR A 13 4.55 -5.03 9.27
N ALA A 14 4.20 -4.41 10.39
CA ALA A 14 5.08 -3.47 11.07
C ALA A 14 4.96 -3.64 12.58
N LYS A 15 6.08 -3.40 13.28
CA LYS A 15 6.15 -3.39 14.73
C LYS A 15 6.79 -2.10 15.21
N ALA A 16 6.16 -1.43 16.16
CA ALA A 16 6.69 -0.29 16.88
C ALA A 16 6.68 -0.60 18.38
N SER A 17 7.76 -0.23 19.06
CA SER A 17 7.93 -0.39 20.50
C SER A 17 8.54 0.87 21.07
N LEU A 18 7.90 1.46 22.07
CA LEU A 18 8.32 2.67 22.75
C LEU A 18 8.36 2.44 24.26
N LYS A 19 9.53 2.64 24.87
CA LYS A 19 9.66 2.71 26.33
C LYS A 19 9.37 4.14 26.78
N SER A 20 8.16 4.35 27.27
CA SER A 20 7.72 5.63 27.82
C SER A 20 7.96 5.68 29.33
N ALA A 21 7.78 6.86 29.94
CA ALA A 21 7.80 7.02 31.40
C ALA A 21 6.74 6.15 32.11
N MET A 22 5.61 5.86 31.44
CA MET A 22 4.54 5.03 31.98
C MET A 22 4.78 3.53 31.76
N GLY A 23 5.83 3.16 31.03
CA GLY A 23 6.14 1.77 30.68
C GLY A 23 6.16 1.52 29.17
N LEU A 24 6.06 0.25 28.81
CA LEU A 24 6.19 -0.22 27.43
C LEU A 24 4.88 -0.04 26.66
N ILE A 25 4.96 0.72 25.56
CA ILE A 25 3.91 0.84 24.55
C ILE A 25 4.37 0.03 23.33
N GLU A 26 3.58 -0.95 22.92
CA GLU A 26 3.83 -1.69 21.68
C GLU A 26 2.62 -1.62 20.75
N SER A 27 2.90 -1.49 19.45
CA SER A 27 1.91 -1.59 18.39
C SER A 27 2.48 -2.49 17.30
N TYR A 28 1.77 -3.55 16.99
CA TYR A 28 2.09 -4.47 15.92
C TYR A 28 0.87 -4.60 15.02
N TRP A 29 1.11 -4.68 13.73
CA TRP A 29 0.08 -5.08 12.79
C TRP A 29 0.66 -6.00 11.73
N ARG A 30 -0.20 -6.88 11.21
CA ARG A 30 0.12 -7.81 10.14
C ARG A 30 -1.05 -7.95 9.18
N ARG A 31 -0.77 -7.82 7.90
CA ARG A 31 -1.65 -8.19 6.80
C ARG A 31 -1.47 -9.67 6.48
N GLN A 32 -2.58 -10.38 6.41
CA GLN A 32 -2.66 -11.74 5.93
C GLN A 32 -3.38 -11.73 4.56
N ASP A 33 -3.47 -12.89 3.95
CA ASP A 33 -4.22 -13.07 2.71
C ASP A 33 -5.70 -12.70 2.91
N ASP A 34 -6.39 -12.33 1.83
CA ASP A 34 -7.82 -12.03 1.83
C ASP A 34 -8.23 -10.78 2.65
N ASN A 35 -7.36 -9.75 2.67
CA ASN A 35 -7.55 -8.48 3.38
C ASN A 35 -7.77 -8.61 4.90
N LEU A 36 -7.32 -9.71 5.48
CA LEU A 36 -7.37 -9.91 6.92
C LEU A 36 -6.21 -9.15 7.58
N LEU A 37 -6.55 -8.26 8.52
CA LEU A 37 -5.59 -7.49 9.28
C LEU A 37 -5.66 -7.92 10.75
N THR A 38 -4.49 -8.17 11.33
CA THR A 38 -4.31 -8.49 12.75
C THR A 38 -3.50 -7.37 13.40
N LEU A 39 -3.97 -6.85 14.52
CA LEU A 39 -3.27 -5.83 15.30
C LEU A 39 -3.08 -6.34 16.72
N GLU A 40 -1.89 -6.11 17.28
CA GLU A 40 -1.58 -6.41 18.67
C GLU A 40 -1.04 -5.14 19.33
N ILE A 41 -1.65 -4.77 20.46
CA ILE A 41 -1.35 -3.50 21.12
C ILE A 41 -1.13 -3.78 22.60
N THR A 42 -0.04 -3.25 23.13
CA THR A 42 0.27 -3.27 24.56
C THR A 42 0.16 -1.84 25.09
N VAL A 43 -0.81 -1.62 25.99
CA VAL A 43 -0.99 -0.38 26.73
C VAL A 43 -0.41 -0.59 28.14
N PRO A 44 0.56 0.23 28.58
CA PRO A 44 1.15 0.07 29.89
C PRO A 44 0.16 0.39 31.02
N PHE A 45 0.53 0.05 32.26
CA PHE A 45 -0.28 0.35 33.43
C PHE A 45 -0.45 1.87 33.60
N ASP A 46 -1.60 2.28 34.15
CA ASP A 46 -1.95 3.69 34.37
C ASP A 46 -1.95 4.57 33.10
N ALA A 47 -2.18 3.97 31.94
CA ALA A 47 -2.28 4.68 30.68
C ALA A 47 -3.52 4.26 29.89
N THR A 48 -4.00 5.19 29.06
CA THR A 48 -5.11 4.97 28.12
C THR A 48 -4.66 5.27 26.70
N ALA A 49 -5.12 4.45 25.75
CA ALA A 49 -4.82 4.57 24.34
C ALA A 49 -6.10 4.75 23.53
N GLU A 50 -6.12 5.75 22.65
CA GLU A 50 -7.06 5.78 21.54
C GLU A 50 -6.43 5.03 20.38
N VAL A 51 -7.08 3.98 19.89
CA VAL A 51 -6.62 3.19 18.76
C VAL A 51 -7.55 3.39 17.59
N ARG A 52 -7.01 3.74 16.43
CA ARG A 52 -7.77 3.83 15.18
C ARG A 52 -7.49 2.59 14.34
N LEU A 53 -8.52 1.82 14.06
CA LEU A 53 -8.48 0.65 13.21
C LEU A 53 -8.83 1.08 11.77
N PRO A 54 -7.85 1.10 10.85
CA PRO A 54 -8.06 1.61 9.49
C PRO A 54 -9.02 0.74 8.68
N HIS A 55 -9.95 1.37 7.97
CA HIS A 55 -10.89 0.69 7.06
C HIS A 55 -11.63 -0.50 7.72
N ALA A 56 -11.98 -0.37 9.00
CA ALA A 56 -12.65 -1.40 9.77
C ALA A 56 -14.14 -1.11 9.92
N ARG A 57 -14.93 -2.13 10.29
CA ARG A 57 -16.31 -1.96 10.76
C ARG A 57 -16.44 -2.60 12.14
N PRO A 58 -17.14 -1.99 13.11
CA PRO A 58 -17.28 -2.53 14.47
C PRO A 58 -17.79 -3.98 14.47
N ALA A 59 -18.73 -4.29 13.58
CA ALA A 59 -19.32 -5.62 13.46
C ALA A 59 -18.36 -6.71 12.92
N THR A 60 -17.26 -6.33 12.25
CA THR A 60 -16.30 -7.30 11.67
C THR A 60 -15.06 -7.47 12.54
N ILE A 61 -14.90 -6.69 13.60
CA ILE A 61 -13.73 -6.72 14.47
C ILE A 61 -13.88 -7.79 15.55
N ARG A 62 -13.01 -8.79 15.49
CA ARG A 62 -12.81 -9.75 16.57
C ARG A 62 -11.87 -9.16 17.62
N GLY A 63 -12.15 -9.43 18.89
CA GLY A 63 -11.36 -8.92 20.02
C GLY A 63 -11.89 -7.60 20.60
N LEU A 64 -13.02 -7.09 20.10
CA LEU A 64 -13.63 -5.85 20.58
C LEU A 64 -14.32 -6.01 21.95
N GLY A 65 -14.93 -7.17 22.22
CA GLY A 65 -15.52 -7.49 23.53
C GLY A 65 -16.49 -6.39 24.00
N ASP A 66 -16.31 -5.94 25.25
CA ASP A 66 -17.08 -4.86 25.87
C ASP A 66 -16.44 -3.47 25.69
N LEU A 67 -15.48 -3.32 24.78
CA LEU A 67 -14.79 -2.05 24.56
C LEU A 67 -15.67 -1.05 23.81
N GLU A 68 -15.57 0.22 24.17
CA GLU A 68 -16.25 1.30 23.45
C GLU A 68 -15.58 1.54 22.08
N ALA A 69 -16.27 1.15 21.02
CA ALA A 69 -15.86 1.41 19.65
C ALA A 69 -16.83 2.38 18.95
N ARG A 70 -16.25 3.34 18.23
CA ARG A 70 -16.98 4.35 17.45
C ARG A 70 -16.46 4.37 16.02
N GLN A 71 -17.36 4.27 15.05
CA GLN A 71 -17.03 4.52 13.65
C GLN A 71 -16.78 6.02 13.44
N ILE A 72 -15.63 6.37 12.85
CA ILE A 72 -15.28 7.73 12.44
C ILE A 72 -14.83 7.66 10.97
N GLY A 73 -15.72 8.06 10.05
CA GLY A 73 -15.47 7.92 8.62
C GLY A 73 -15.32 6.45 8.23
N GLU A 74 -14.20 6.10 7.59
CA GLU A 74 -13.88 4.72 7.21
C GLU A 74 -13.15 3.93 8.32
N ASP A 75 -12.75 4.59 9.39
CA ASP A 75 -11.97 3.98 10.47
C ASP A 75 -12.82 3.75 11.73
N VAL A 76 -12.40 2.80 12.57
CA VAL A 76 -13.03 2.56 13.88
C VAL A 76 -12.09 2.98 14.99
N THR A 77 -12.53 3.92 15.82
CA THR A 77 -11.80 4.33 17.02
C THR A 77 -12.24 3.50 18.21
N VAL A 78 -11.28 2.95 18.95
CA VAL A 78 -11.51 2.18 20.17
C VAL A 78 -10.68 2.77 21.31
N CYS A 79 -11.30 2.93 22.48
CA CYS A 79 -10.62 3.36 23.69
C CYS A 79 -10.13 2.13 24.48
N LEU A 80 -8.81 2.03 24.70
CA LEU A 80 -8.18 0.94 25.42
C LEU A 80 -7.61 1.44 26.75
N SER A 81 -7.90 0.71 27.82
CA SER A 81 -7.24 0.85 29.12
C SER A 81 -5.95 0.01 29.16
N ALA A 82 -5.23 0.05 30.29
CA ALA A 82 -4.03 -0.76 30.48
C ALA A 82 -4.28 -2.26 30.21
N GLY A 83 -3.44 -2.87 29.38
CA GLY A 83 -3.60 -4.27 28.99
C GLY A 83 -2.96 -4.63 27.65
N ARG A 84 -3.14 -5.88 27.26
CA ARG A 84 -2.75 -6.38 25.93
C ARG A 84 -4.00 -6.72 25.15
N TYR A 85 -4.09 -6.19 23.94
CA TYR A 85 -5.24 -6.34 23.06
C TYR A 85 -4.80 -6.94 21.74
N SER A 86 -5.64 -7.82 21.19
CA SER A 86 -5.47 -8.38 19.86
C SER A 86 -6.77 -8.18 19.09
N PHE A 87 -6.68 -7.47 17.97
CA PHE A 87 -7.80 -7.23 17.07
C PHE A 87 -7.56 -7.96 15.76
N ALA A 88 -8.59 -8.62 15.25
CA ALA A 88 -8.55 -9.23 13.92
C ALA A 88 -9.80 -8.85 13.15
N TYR A 89 -9.64 -8.27 11.97
CA TYR A 89 -10.76 -7.88 11.12
C TYR A 89 -10.40 -7.93 9.65
N ARG A 90 -11.43 -8.01 8.81
CA ARG A 90 -11.29 -7.83 7.37
C ARG A 90 -11.45 -6.35 7.04
N ALA A 91 -10.46 -5.76 6.39
CA ALA A 91 -10.55 -4.39 5.94
C ALA A 91 -11.60 -4.26 4.82
N THR A 92 -12.38 -3.17 4.84
CA THR A 92 -13.36 -2.87 3.79
C THR A 92 -12.70 -2.45 2.48
N ARG A 93 -11.44 -2.01 2.54
CA ARG A 93 -10.63 -1.61 1.40
C ARG A 93 -9.50 -2.61 1.19
N SER A 94 -9.31 -3.03 -0.06
CA SER A 94 -8.10 -3.76 -0.47
C SER A 94 -6.87 -2.88 -0.32
N PHE A 95 -5.86 -3.39 0.38
CA PHE A 95 -4.51 -2.79 0.41
C PHE A 95 -3.63 -3.33 -0.73
N ASP A 96 -4.23 -4.01 -1.70
CA ASP A 96 -3.51 -4.53 -2.86
C ASP A 96 -2.82 -3.37 -3.57
N LEU A 97 -1.52 -3.56 -3.81
CA LEU A 97 -0.77 -2.67 -4.67
C LEU A 97 -1.42 -2.70 -6.05
N LYS A 98 -1.54 -1.51 -6.63
CA LYS A 98 -1.94 -1.34 -8.02
C LYS A 98 -0.75 -0.72 -8.74
N TYR A 99 -0.48 -1.21 -9.95
CA TYR A 99 0.44 -0.51 -10.83
C TYR A 99 -0.23 0.81 -11.25
N SER A 100 0.49 1.91 -11.12
CA SER A 100 0.10 3.26 -11.59
C SER A 100 1.22 3.83 -12.45
N LEU A 101 0.96 4.93 -13.14
CA LEU A 101 1.95 5.68 -13.92
C LEU A 101 3.12 6.20 -13.07
N ALA A 102 2.92 6.36 -11.75
CA ALA A 102 3.97 6.71 -10.80
C ALA A 102 4.89 5.51 -10.42
N THR A 103 4.59 4.30 -10.91
CA THR A 103 5.44 3.13 -10.73
C THR A 103 6.70 3.28 -11.57
N PRO A 104 7.89 2.91 -11.06
CA PRO A 104 9.12 2.99 -11.84
C PRO A 104 8.99 2.22 -13.15
N LEU A 105 9.36 2.85 -14.28
CA LEU A 105 9.21 2.24 -15.60
C LEU A 105 10.00 0.93 -15.72
N ALA A 106 11.17 0.88 -15.09
CA ALA A 106 11.98 -0.34 -15.00
C ALA A 106 11.25 -1.51 -14.33
N GLU A 107 10.43 -1.24 -13.32
CA GLU A 107 9.60 -2.26 -12.66
C GLU A 107 8.50 -2.75 -13.61
N LEU A 108 7.78 -1.83 -14.26
CA LEU A 108 6.73 -2.15 -15.23
C LEU A 108 7.25 -2.94 -16.44
N LEU A 109 8.48 -2.68 -16.90
CA LEU A 109 9.09 -3.41 -18.02
C LEU A 109 9.57 -4.82 -17.63
N THR A 110 9.81 -5.05 -16.34
CA THR A 110 10.23 -6.37 -15.83
C THR A 110 9.07 -7.36 -15.77
N ILE A 111 7.86 -6.87 -15.52
CA ILE A 111 6.66 -7.70 -15.35
C ILE A 111 6.05 -8.01 -16.73
N PRO A 112 5.84 -9.29 -17.10
CA PRO A 112 5.34 -9.67 -18.42
C PRO A 112 3.97 -9.08 -18.78
N GLU A 113 3.05 -9.03 -17.82
CA GLU A 113 1.69 -8.55 -17.99
C GLU A 113 1.64 -7.05 -18.31
N THR A 114 2.35 -6.24 -17.53
CA THR A 114 2.46 -4.79 -17.77
C THR A 114 3.28 -4.49 -19.02
N ARG A 115 4.34 -5.26 -19.31
CA ARG A 115 5.12 -5.11 -20.54
C ARG A 115 4.28 -5.37 -21.79
N THR A 116 3.42 -6.38 -21.76
CA THR A 116 2.50 -6.69 -22.87
C THR A 116 1.49 -5.57 -23.08
N LEU A 117 0.99 -4.98 -21.98
CA LEU A 117 0.09 -3.83 -22.02
C LEU A 117 0.79 -2.60 -22.62
N LEU A 118 2.00 -2.28 -22.14
CA LEU A 118 2.82 -1.19 -22.68
C LEU A 118 3.16 -1.43 -24.16
N ALA A 119 3.38 -2.66 -24.60
CA ALA A 119 3.64 -2.98 -26.01
C ALA A 119 2.46 -2.71 -26.93
N ARG A 120 1.24 -2.82 -26.40
CA ARG A 120 0.03 -2.55 -27.17
C ARG A 120 -0.29 -1.06 -27.24
N GLU A 121 -0.18 -0.35 -26.11
CA GLU A 121 -0.60 1.05 -26.01
C GLU A 121 0.51 2.03 -26.40
N VAL A 122 1.77 1.74 -26.02
CA VAL A 122 2.94 2.62 -26.20
C VAL A 122 4.14 1.85 -26.76
N PRO A 123 4.06 1.33 -28.00
CA PRO A 123 5.15 0.55 -28.60
C PRO A 123 6.45 1.35 -28.76
N GLN A 124 6.34 2.67 -29.01
CA GLN A 124 7.47 3.58 -29.17
C GLN A 124 8.36 3.61 -27.93
N LEU A 125 7.75 3.66 -26.74
CA LEU A 125 8.44 3.63 -25.46
C LEU A 125 9.27 2.35 -25.27
N LEU A 126 8.79 1.20 -25.74
CA LEU A 126 9.53 -0.07 -25.66
C LEU A 126 10.71 -0.14 -26.61
N GLU A 127 10.59 0.46 -27.80
CA GLU A 127 11.71 0.54 -28.74
C GLU A 127 12.80 1.47 -28.20
N MET A 128 12.42 2.58 -27.56
CA MET A 128 13.35 3.46 -26.86
C MET A 128 14.03 2.77 -25.67
N ALA A 129 13.31 1.94 -24.92
CA ALA A 129 13.87 1.17 -23.81
C ALA A 129 14.91 0.12 -24.23
N LYS A 130 14.81 -0.39 -25.47
CA LYS A 130 15.76 -1.38 -26.02
C LYS A 130 16.96 -0.74 -26.71
N GLY A 131 16.83 0.51 -27.17
CA GLY A 131 17.86 1.21 -27.94
C GLY A 131 18.87 1.98 -27.08
N GLU A 132 19.73 2.74 -27.74
CA GLU A 132 20.75 3.60 -27.11
C GLU A 132 20.15 4.78 -26.31
N MET A 133 18.84 5.02 -26.48
CA MET A 133 18.08 6.11 -25.84
C MET A 133 17.47 5.71 -24.48
N SER A 134 17.83 4.56 -23.92
CA SER A 134 17.28 4.09 -22.62
C SER A 134 17.52 5.08 -21.47
N HIS A 135 18.62 5.83 -21.51
CA HIS A 135 19.00 6.85 -20.52
C HIS A 135 18.11 8.11 -20.56
N LEU A 136 17.34 8.30 -21.64
CA LEU A 136 16.39 9.41 -21.78
C LEU A 136 14.98 9.06 -21.30
N LEU A 137 14.77 7.81 -20.88
CA LEU A 137 13.49 7.42 -20.33
C LEU A 137 13.27 8.07 -18.96
N PRO A 138 12.04 8.53 -18.70
CA PRO A 138 11.67 9.04 -17.38
C PRO A 138 11.76 7.92 -16.35
N TYR A 139 11.88 8.29 -15.07
CA TYR A 139 11.85 7.28 -14.00
C TYR A 139 10.46 6.67 -13.89
N SER A 140 9.40 7.47 -14.07
CA SER A 140 8.01 7.02 -14.12
C SER A 140 7.22 7.73 -15.21
N LEU A 141 6.12 7.14 -15.69
CA LEU A 141 5.31 7.75 -16.75
C LEU A 141 4.60 9.03 -16.29
N ASP A 142 4.30 9.18 -14.99
CA ASP A 142 3.74 10.42 -14.41
C ASP A 142 4.70 11.62 -14.52
N GLU A 143 6.02 11.39 -14.54
CA GLU A 143 7.00 12.47 -14.72
C GLU A 143 6.93 13.09 -16.13
N THR A 144 6.45 12.35 -17.12
CA THR A 144 6.32 12.85 -18.49
C THR A 144 5.29 13.97 -18.60
N GLU A 145 4.23 13.95 -17.77
CA GLU A 145 3.26 15.05 -17.73
C GLU A 145 3.83 16.31 -17.07
N ARG A 146 4.79 16.17 -16.16
CA ARG A 146 5.25 17.27 -15.28
C ARG A 146 6.50 17.99 -15.76
N ALA A 147 7.39 17.30 -16.46
CA ALA A 147 8.73 17.83 -16.73
C ALA A 147 9.13 17.86 -18.21
N THR A 148 8.26 17.42 -19.12
CA THR A 148 8.66 17.11 -20.49
C THR A 148 8.02 18.03 -21.51
N ASP A 149 8.81 18.47 -22.49
CA ASP A 149 8.32 19.16 -23.69
C ASP A 149 7.21 18.31 -24.35
N PRO A 150 6.02 18.89 -24.67
CA PRO A 150 4.91 18.16 -25.27
C PRO A 150 5.29 17.38 -26.55
N SER A 151 6.29 17.85 -27.30
CA SER A 151 6.79 17.14 -28.48
C SER A 151 7.53 15.85 -28.12
N PHE A 152 8.29 15.83 -27.05
CA PHE A 152 9.01 14.64 -26.58
C PHE A 152 8.05 13.63 -25.93
N VAL A 153 7.03 14.10 -25.21
CA VAL A 153 5.94 13.23 -24.70
C VAL A 153 5.22 12.55 -25.86
N ARG A 154 4.87 13.30 -26.91
CA ARG A 154 4.20 12.74 -28.11
C ARG A 154 5.09 11.77 -28.88
N MET A 155 6.41 11.99 -28.89
CA MET A 155 7.36 11.05 -29.48
C MET A 155 7.47 9.74 -28.70
N MET A 156 7.32 9.78 -27.37
CA MET A 156 7.42 8.60 -26.50
C MET A 156 6.12 7.80 -26.37
N LEU A 157 5.00 8.50 -26.18
CA LEU A 157 3.69 7.90 -25.88
C LEU A 157 2.77 7.89 -27.11
N GLY A 158 3.16 8.52 -28.22
CA GLY A 158 2.31 8.67 -29.39
C GLY A 158 1.07 9.50 -29.06
N ASP A 159 -0.09 9.00 -29.45
CA ASP A 159 -1.40 9.55 -29.10
C ASP A 159 -2.07 8.76 -27.95
N ALA A 160 -1.29 8.02 -27.15
CA ALA A 160 -1.84 7.23 -26.04
C ALA A 160 -2.39 8.13 -24.93
N ASP A 161 -3.58 7.78 -24.42
CA ASP A 161 -4.20 8.45 -23.28
C ASP A 161 -3.64 7.88 -21.97
N LEU A 162 -2.97 8.73 -21.21
CA LEU A 162 -2.38 8.38 -19.93
C LEU A 162 -3.43 7.96 -18.88
N ASN A 163 -4.63 8.55 -18.90
CA ASN A 163 -5.69 8.18 -17.97
C ASN A 163 -6.20 6.76 -18.23
N ASP A 164 -6.36 6.39 -19.50
CA ASP A 164 -6.75 5.04 -19.90
C ASP A 164 -5.64 4.02 -19.55
N LEU A 165 -4.37 4.39 -19.76
CA LEU A 165 -3.23 3.58 -19.36
C LEU A 165 -3.17 3.37 -17.84
N GLU A 166 -3.43 4.41 -17.05
CA GLU A 166 -3.49 4.30 -15.58
C GLU A 166 -4.59 3.34 -15.12
N GLN A 167 -5.78 3.45 -15.70
CA GLN A 167 -6.89 2.56 -15.39
C GLN A 167 -6.56 1.10 -15.73
N LYS A 168 -5.94 0.88 -16.89
CA LYS A 168 -5.49 -0.44 -17.36
C LYS A 168 -4.39 -1.03 -16.48
N LEU A 169 -3.41 -0.23 -16.06
CA LEU A 169 -2.35 -0.66 -15.14
C LEU A 169 -2.93 -1.00 -13.76
N GLY A 170 -3.88 -0.20 -13.27
CA GLY A 170 -4.52 -0.41 -11.98
C GLY A 170 -5.44 -1.64 -11.93
N ALA A 171 -5.81 -2.20 -13.07
CA ALA A 171 -6.56 -3.44 -13.20
C ALA A 171 -5.68 -4.71 -13.13
N ILE A 172 -4.37 -4.58 -13.34
CA ILE A 172 -3.44 -5.70 -13.24
C ILE A 172 -3.12 -5.94 -11.75
N PRO A 173 -3.40 -7.14 -11.20
CA PRO A 173 -3.07 -7.44 -9.81
C PRO A 173 -1.55 -7.44 -9.65
N VAL A 174 -1.04 -6.65 -8.70
CA VAL A 174 0.39 -6.61 -8.41
C VAL A 174 0.81 -7.96 -7.82
N LYS A 175 1.63 -8.70 -8.56
CA LYS A 175 2.35 -9.86 -8.04
C LYS A 175 3.46 -9.33 -7.14
N VAL A 176 3.14 -9.07 -5.88
CA VAL A 176 4.15 -8.78 -4.86
C VAL A 176 5.03 -10.01 -4.78
N ARG A 177 6.34 -9.84 -4.99
CA ARG A 177 7.32 -10.92 -4.88
C ARG A 177 7.01 -11.73 -3.63
N ASP A 178 6.74 -13.02 -3.82
CA ASP A 178 6.81 -14.01 -2.76
C ASP A 178 8.20 -13.86 -2.13
N CYS A 179 8.28 -13.19 -0.98
CA CYS A 179 9.40 -13.38 -0.07
C CYS A 179 9.25 -14.79 0.49
N ARG A 180 9.59 -15.80 -0.32
CA ARG A 180 9.98 -17.10 0.19
C ARG A 180 11.21 -16.84 1.04
N LEU A 181 10.99 -16.81 2.35
CA LEU A 181 12.03 -16.98 3.35
C LEU A 181 12.65 -18.35 3.07
N THR A 182 13.71 -18.37 2.25
CA THR A 182 14.68 -19.47 2.25
C THR A 182 15.28 -19.49 3.64
N THR A 183 14.77 -20.42 4.45
CA THR A 183 15.43 -20.84 5.68
C THR A 183 16.42 -21.89 5.21
N GLU A 184 17.69 -21.51 5.09
CA GLU A 184 18.82 -22.45 5.09
C GLU A 184 19.38 -22.55 6.52
#